data_AF-A0A268HH13-F1
#
_entry.id   AF-A0A268HH13-F1
#
_cell.length_a   1.000
_cell.length_b   1.000
_cell.length_c   1.000
_cell.angle_alpha   90.00
_cell.angle_beta   90.00
_cell.angle_gamma   90.00
#
_symmetry.space_group_name_H-M   'P 1'
#
loop_
_entity.id
_entity.type
_entity.pdbx_description
1 polymer ?
#
loop_
_entity_poly.entity_id
_entity_poly.type
_entity_poly.pdbx_seq_one_letter_code
_entity_poly.pdbx_strand_id
1 'polypeptide(L)'
;MNETIITLSTGEQIRTEAPEQQLLEHITNNQGMMNKAFVVIGDVHIATAHIVKIESTVEENKRPDQLEQTDNSVSSKQIEQTDQVVTPNQFELLEQELLEAMQTRDIFALDTFLHDDLVFINHEGSYVTKEMDLEAHRTLAVRYTKVSSTDLQIKPTKDGAVTISRIRLEGQEGDEKISGDFIYTRVWQLIGEQYQVIAGHCSML
;
A
#
# COMPACT_ATOMS: atom_id res chain seq x y z
N MET A 1 -8.89 11.38 -29.56
CA MET A 1 -7.85 11.53 -28.52
C MET A 1 -7.61 10.14 -27.99
N ASN A 2 -6.37 9.66 -28.00
CA ASN A 2 -6.07 8.30 -27.57
C ASN A 2 -6.06 8.28 -26.05
N GLU A 3 -7.08 7.69 -25.44
CA GLU A 3 -7.14 7.48 -24.00
C GLU A 3 -6.69 6.05 -23.69
N THR A 4 -5.87 5.90 -22.66
CA THR A 4 -5.50 4.63 -22.08
C THR A 4 -6.26 4.44 -20.77
N ILE A 5 -6.88 3.28 -20.62
CA ILE A 5 -7.64 2.90 -19.43
C ILE A 5 -6.80 1.92 -18.62
N ILE A 6 -6.59 2.23 -17.35
CA ILE A 6 -5.92 1.38 -16.38
C ILE A 6 -6.97 0.81 -15.44
N THR A 7 -7.14 -0.50 -15.46
CA THR A 7 -8.02 -1.21 -14.54
C THR A 7 -7.22 -1.72 -13.35
N LEU A 8 -7.69 -1.39 -12.15
CA LEU A 8 -7.09 -1.84 -10.91
C LEU A 8 -7.70 -3.17 -10.43
N SER A 9 -7.03 -3.82 -9.47
CA SER A 9 -7.53 -5.04 -8.82
C SER A 9 -8.86 -4.86 -8.10
N THR A 10 -9.20 -3.63 -7.74
CA THR A 10 -10.48 -3.22 -7.16
C THR A 10 -11.60 -3.08 -8.20
N GLY A 11 -11.28 -3.15 -9.49
CA GLY A 11 -12.23 -2.91 -10.60
C GLY A 11 -12.37 -1.43 -11.00
N GLU A 12 -11.68 -0.52 -10.31
CA GLU A 12 -11.64 0.90 -10.67
C GLU A 12 -10.89 1.13 -11.98
N GLN A 13 -11.34 2.11 -12.77
CA GLN A 13 -10.76 2.45 -14.07
C GLN A 13 -10.24 3.88 -14.09
N ILE A 14 -8.92 4.04 -14.23
CA ILE A 14 -8.25 5.34 -14.35
C ILE A 14 -7.99 5.62 -15.83
N ARG A 15 -8.37 6.81 -16.29
CA ARG A 15 -8.18 7.25 -17.68
C ARG A 15 -6.99 8.19 -17.75
N THR A 16 -6.11 7.96 -18.71
CA THR A 16 -4.93 8.80 -18.95
C THR A 16 -4.70 9.02 -20.44
N GLU A 17 -4.14 10.17 -20.81
CA GLU A 17 -3.68 10.46 -22.18
C GLU A 17 -2.30 9.86 -22.46
N ALA A 18 -1.64 9.28 -21.43
CA ALA A 18 -0.37 8.62 -21.60
C ALA A 18 -0.51 7.37 -22.49
N PRO A 19 0.37 7.18 -23.49
CA PRO A 19 0.31 6.02 -24.37
C PRO A 19 0.61 4.72 -23.61
N GLU A 20 -0.19 3.68 -23.84
CA GLU A 20 -0.09 2.35 -23.24
C GLU A 20 1.35 1.80 -23.22
N GLN A 21 2.07 1.96 -24.34
CA GLN A 21 3.43 1.44 -24.49
C GLN A 21 4.43 2.09 -23.52
N GLN A 22 4.27 3.38 -23.23
CA GLN A 22 5.10 4.12 -22.28
C GLN A 22 4.86 3.68 -20.83
N LEU A 23 3.62 3.30 -20.51
CA LEU A 23 3.24 2.78 -19.19
C LEU A 23 3.79 1.36 -19.00
N LEU A 24 3.66 0.50 -20.02
CA LEU A 24 4.18 -0.86 -20.00
C LEU A 24 5.71 -0.90 -19.91
N GLU A 25 6.43 0.00 -20.59
CA GLU A 25 7.89 0.11 -20.45
C GLU A 25 8.32 0.53 -19.04
N HIS A 26 7.60 1.47 -18.40
CA HIS A 26 7.85 1.88 -17.01
C HIS A 26 7.64 0.73 -16.02
N ILE A 27 6.66 -0.13 -16.30
CA ILE A 27 6.39 -1.32 -15.49
C ILE A 27 7.50 -2.36 -15.70
N THR A 28 7.87 -2.63 -16.95
CA THR A 28 8.77 -3.74 -17.32
C THR A 28 10.23 -3.44 -16.98
N ASN A 29 10.71 -2.22 -17.18
CA ASN A 29 12.11 -1.86 -16.88
C ASN A 29 12.44 -1.90 -15.38
N ASN A 30 11.43 -1.86 -14.52
CA ASN A 30 11.59 -1.94 -13.07
C ASN A 30 11.37 -3.36 -12.50
N GLN A 31 11.04 -4.37 -13.33
CA GLN A 31 10.85 -5.75 -12.86
C GLN A 31 12.15 -6.45 -12.41
N GLY A 32 13.32 -5.84 -12.66
CA GLY A 32 14.62 -6.35 -12.21
C GLY A 32 15.06 -5.90 -10.81
N MET A 33 14.31 -4.99 -10.16
CA MET A 33 14.57 -4.56 -8.79
C MET A 33 13.47 -5.10 -7.89
N MET A 34 13.83 -5.99 -6.96
CA MET A 34 12.95 -6.36 -5.86
C MET A 34 12.50 -5.07 -5.16
N ASN A 35 11.18 -4.83 -5.18
CA ASN A 35 10.41 -3.75 -4.55
C ASN A 35 10.10 -2.52 -5.42
N LYS A 36 8.78 -2.36 -5.66
CA LYS A 36 8.05 -1.10 -5.90
C LYS A 36 8.31 -0.41 -7.24
N ALA A 37 7.71 -0.93 -8.32
CA ALA A 37 7.45 -0.11 -9.48
C ALA A 37 6.16 0.70 -9.25
N PHE A 38 6.20 2.00 -9.55
CA PHE A 38 5.03 2.89 -9.52
C PHE A 38 4.82 3.50 -10.90
N VAL A 39 3.57 3.66 -11.30
CA VAL A 39 3.17 4.46 -12.44
C VAL A 39 2.65 5.78 -11.93
N VAL A 40 3.24 6.89 -12.39
CA VAL A 40 2.79 8.24 -12.05
C VAL A 40 1.88 8.74 -13.16
N ILE A 41 0.65 9.12 -12.81
CA ILE A 41 -0.34 9.66 -13.73
C ILE A 41 -0.84 10.99 -13.17
N GLY A 42 -0.38 12.09 -13.77
CA GLY A 42 -0.56 13.42 -13.16
C GLY A 42 0.11 13.45 -11.78
N ASP A 43 -0.68 13.75 -10.75
CA ASP A 43 -0.23 13.79 -9.35
C ASP A 43 -0.49 12.48 -8.58
N VAL A 44 -0.96 11.42 -9.26
CA VAL A 44 -1.34 10.15 -8.64
C VAL A 44 -0.24 9.11 -8.85
N HIS A 45 0.23 8.52 -7.75
CA HIS A 45 1.18 7.41 -7.77
C HIS A 45 0.43 6.09 -7.62
N ILE A 46 0.50 5.22 -8.63
CA ILE A 46 -0.19 3.93 -8.64
C ILE A 46 0.86 2.83 -8.52
N ALA A 47 0.78 2.01 -7.47
CA ALA A 47 1.61 0.83 -7.36
C ALA A 47 1.28 -0.17 -8.47
N THR A 48 2.28 -0.66 -9.19
CA THR A 48 2.06 -1.57 -10.33
C THR A 48 1.41 -2.89 -9.94
N ALA A 49 1.55 -3.32 -8.68
CA ALA A 49 0.92 -4.52 -8.15
C ALA A 49 -0.63 -4.47 -8.18
N HIS A 50 -1.20 -3.26 -8.17
CA HIS A 50 -2.64 -3.06 -8.23
C HIS A 50 -3.16 -2.93 -9.66
N ILE A 51 -2.30 -2.83 -10.67
CA ILE A 51 -2.73 -2.70 -12.06
C ILE A 51 -3.01 -4.09 -12.63
N VAL A 52 -4.29 -4.37 -12.92
CA VAL A 52 -4.73 -5.63 -13.52
C VAL A 52 -4.78 -5.56 -15.03
N LYS A 53 -5.04 -4.37 -15.59
CA LYS A 53 -5.19 -4.19 -17.03
C LYS A 53 -4.79 -2.79 -17.46
N ILE A 54 -4.18 -2.67 -18.64
CA ILE A 54 -3.97 -1.40 -19.34
C ILE A 54 -4.47 -1.63 -20.77
N GLU A 55 -5.37 -0.78 -21.24
CA GLU A 55 -5.93 -0.88 -22.60
C GLU A 55 -6.02 0.50 -23.24
N SER A 56 -5.49 0.63 -24.46
CA SER A 56 -5.76 1.80 -25.30
C SER A 56 -7.15 1.72 -25.93
N THR A 57 -7.90 2.83 -25.94
CA THR A 57 -9.19 2.92 -26.63
C THR A 57 -8.96 3.10 -28.12
N VAL A 58 -8.58 2.02 -28.82
CA VAL A 58 -8.57 1.97 -30.28
C VAL A 58 -9.81 1.20 -30.74
N GLU A 59 -10.76 1.91 -31.36
CA GLU A 59 -11.78 1.25 -32.17
C GLU A 59 -11.12 0.66 -33.43
N GLU A 60 -10.89 -0.65 -33.49
CA GLU A 60 -10.85 -1.37 -34.76
C GLU A 60 -11.14 -2.89 -34.62
N ASN A 61 -12.40 -3.23 -34.93
CA ASN A 61 -12.90 -4.36 -35.73
C ASN A 61 -12.19 -5.75 -35.77
N LYS A 62 -12.98 -6.77 -35.37
CA LYS A 62 -13.12 -8.18 -35.86
C LYS A 62 -12.01 -9.25 -35.62
N ARG A 63 -12.40 -10.23 -34.77
CA ARG A 63 -12.13 -11.71 -34.67
C ARG A 63 -11.85 -12.51 -35.98
N PRO A 64 -11.52 -13.84 -35.97
CA PRO A 64 -11.10 -14.78 -34.88
C PRO A 64 -9.96 -15.80 -35.24
N ASP A 65 -9.65 -16.67 -34.27
CA ASP A 65 -9.09 -18.06 -34.35
C ASP A 65 -7.65 -18.30 -34.85
N GLN A 66 -6.83 -18.95 -34.01
CA GLN A 66 -6.36 -20.32 -34.23
C GLN A 66 -5.59 -20.91 -33.03
N LEU A 67 -5.93 -22.16 -32.72
CA LEU A 67 -5.18 -23.11 -31.89
C LEU A 67 -3.81 -23.40 -32.51
N GLU A 68 -2.77 -23.57 -31.69
CA GLU A 68 -1.84 -24.69 -31.88
C GLU A 68 -1.02 -24.97 -30.61
N GLN A 69 -1.02 -26.25 -30.24
CA GLN A 69 -0.16 -26.88 -29.25
C GLN A 69 1.27 -26.94 -29.76
N THR A 70 2.27 -26.97 -28.88
CA THR A 70 3.36 -27.96 -28.99
C THR A 70 4.08 -28.16 -27.66
N ASP A 71 4.39 -29.43 -27.44
CA ASP A 71 5.08 -30.07 -26.33
C ASP A 71 6.60 -29.80 -26.25
N ASN A 72 7.14 -30.25 -25.11
CA ASN A 72 8.50 -30.75 -24.87
C ASN A 72 9.63 -29.72 -24.63
N SER A 73 10.62 -29.91 -23.74
CA SER A 73 10.89 -30.90 -22.69
C SER A 73 12.29 -30.63 -22.08
N VAL A 74 12.48 -31.03 -20.81
CA VAL A 74 13.71 -31.54 -20.15
C VAL A 74 14.80 -30.58 -19.57
N SER A 75 15.00 -30.77 -18.24
CA SER A 75 16.25 -30.72 -17.41
C SER A 75 17.01 -29.40 -17.26
N SER A 76 17.68 -29.11 -16.13
CA SER A 76 18.21 -29.97 -15.06
C SER A 76 18.66 -29.13 -13.85
N LYS A 77 18.52 -29.72 -12.65
CA LYS A 77 19.34 -29.60 -11.42
C LYS A 77 19.81 -28.19 -10.98
N GLN A 78 19.53 -27.84 -9.72
CA GLN A 78 20.57 -27.70 -8.68
C GLN A 78 20.00 -27.39 -7.28
N ILE A 79 20.48 -28.18 -6.31
CA ILE A 79 20.95 -27.82 -4.96
C ILE A 79 19.91 -27.33 -3.93
N GLU A 80 19.61 -28.23 -2.99
CA GLU A 80 19.12 -27.92 -1.65
C GLU A 80 20.14 -27.03 -0.92
N GLN A 81 19.75 -25.79 -0.62
CA GLN A 81 20.28 -25.02 0.50
C GLN A 81 19.12 -24.35 1.24
N THR A 82 19.01 -24.72 2.50
CA THR A 82 18.00 -24.32 3.47
C THR A 82 18.19 -22.85 3.86
N ASP A 83 17.49 -21.94 3.19
CA ASP A 83 17.16 -20.65 3.76
C ASP A 83 15.68 -20.69 4.17
N GLN A 84 15.42 -20.56 5.47
CA GLN A 84 14.07 -20.33 5.95
C GLN A 84 13.63 -18.96 5.41
N VAL A 85 12.89 -18.98 4.30
CA VAL A 85 12.07 -17.85 3.87
C VAL A 85 11.04 -17.64 4.96
N VAL A 86 11.35 -16.76 5.93
CA VAL A 86 10.37 -16.28 6.90
C VAL A 86 9.31 -15.59 6.07
N THR A 87 8.18 -16.27 5.90
CA THR A 87 7.01 -15.68 5.25
C THR A 87 6.52 -14.60 6.21
N PRO A 88 6.46 -13.32 5.80
CA PRO A 88 5.98 -12.27 6.67
C PRO A 88 4.60 -12.63 7.21
N ASN A 89 4.39 -12.45 8.50
CA ASN A 89 3.03 -12.53 9.04
C ASN A 89 2.22 -11.44 8.33
N GLN A 90 1.00 -11.73 7.87
CA GLN A 90 0.16 -10.77 7.10
C GLN A 90 0.05 -9.40 7.78
N PHE A 91 0.07 -9.35 9.12
CA PHE A 91 0.03 -8.11 9.90
C PHE A 91 1.35 -7.31 9.88
N GLU A 92 2.49 -7.95 9.61
CA GLU A 92 3.76 -7.24 9.34
C GLU A 92 3.67 -6.46 8.04
N LEU A 93 3.09 -7.08 7.00
CA LEU A 93 2.87 -6.42 5.72
C LEU A 93 1.86 -5.27 5.85
N LEU A 94 0.73 -5.50 6.51
CA LEU A 94 -0.29 -4.46 6.74
C LEU A 94 0.28 -3.26 7.53
N GLU A 95 1.08 -3.51 8.57
CA GLU A 95 1.76 -2.43 9.29
C GLU A 95 2.75 -1.70 8.39
N GLN A 96 3.54 -2.42 7.60
CA GLN A 96 4.49 -1.80 6.68
C GLN A 96 3.78 -0.92 5.64
N GLU A 97 2.70 -1.41 5.03
CA GLU A 97 1.90 -0.67 4.04
C GLU A 97 1.23 0.55 4.66
N LEU A 98 0.72 0.44 5.90
CA LEU A 98 0.15 1.56 6.63
C LEU A 98 1.19 2.65 6.91
N LEU A 99 2.39 2.28 7.35
CA LEU A 99 3.47 3.25 7.61
C LEU A 99 3.96 3.91 6.33
N GLU A 100 4.01 3.17 5.24
CA GLU A 100 4.30 3.72 3.93
C GLU A 100 3.22 4.73 3.52
N ALA A 101 1.94 4.38 3.65
CA ALA A 101 0.84 5.28 3.34
C ALA A 101 0.89 6.57 4.17
N MET A 102 1.27 6.49 5.46
CA MET A 102 1.51 7.68 6.30
C MET A 102 2.66 8.53 5.75
N GLN A 103 3.78 7.91 5.33
CA GLN A 103 4.95 8.62 4.84
C GLN A 103 4.72 9.25 3.46
N THR A 104 4.08 8.53 2.54
CA THR A 104 3.79 8.98 1.18
C THR A 104 2.54 9.84 1.09
N ARG A 105 1.76 9.90 2.18
CA ARG A 105 0.45 10.57 2.26
C ARG A 105 -0.55 9.99 1.26
N ASP A 106 -0.55 8.67 1.13
CA ASP A 106 -1.53 7.94 0.33
C ASP A 106 -2.87 7.93 1.08
N ILE A 107 -3.67 8.96 0.83
CA ILE A 107 -4.99 9.14 1.46
C ILE A 107 -5.92 7.96 1.16
N PHE A 108 -5.80 7.32 -0.01
CA PHE A 108 -6.65 6.19 -0.40
C PHE A 108 -6.26 4.92 0.35
N ALA A 109 -4.96 4.65 0.47
CA ALA A 109 -4.48 3.54 1.29
C ALA A 109 -4.84 3.75 2.77
N LEU A 110 -4.64 4.97 3.30
CA LEU A 110 -5.07 5.30 4.67
C LEU A 110 -6.58 5.12 4.87
N ASP A 111 -7.40 5.56 3.91
CA ASP A 111 -8.86 5.39 3.96
C ASP A 111 -9.27 3.90 3.99
N THR A 112 -8.52 3.05 3.28
CA THR A 112 -8.76 1.61 3.24
C THR A 112 -8.36 0.93 4.56
N PHE A 113 -7.21 1.31 5.13
CA PHE A 113 -6.69 0.71 6.36
C PHE A 113 -7.41 1.17 7.63
N LEU A 114 -8.07 2.32 7.61
CA LEU A 114 -8.75 2.87 8.79
C LEU A 114 -10.26 2.62 8.70
N HIS A 115 -10.83 2.02 9.74
CA HIS A 115 -12.28 1.83 9.83
C HIS A 115 -12.99 3.17 10.08
N ASP A 116 -14.22 3.34 9.58
CA ASP A 116 -14.97 4.61 9.69
C ASP A 116 -15.23 5.01 11.15
N ASP A 117 -15.52 4.02 12.01
CA ASP A 117 -15.66 4.20 13.47
C ASP A 117 -14.33 4.08 14.25
N LEU A 118 -13.19 4.39 13.61
CA LEU A 118 -11.88 4.35 14.26
C LEU A 118 -11.87 5.19 15.55
N VAL A 119 -11.44 4.55 16.64
CA VAL A 119 -11.10 5.24 17.90
C VAL A 119 -9.59 5.27 18.07
N PHE A 120 -8.97 6.40 17.71
CA PHE A 120 -7.55 6.61 17.93
C PHE A 120 -7.31 7.62 19.05
N ILE A 121 -6.32 7.37 19.91
CA ILE A 121 -5.86 8.31 20.93
C ILE A 121 -4.42 8.71 20.62
N ASN A 122 -4.18 10.00 20.39
CA ASN A 122 -2.84 10.50 20.10
C ASN A 122 -1.97 10.61 21.38
N HIS A 123 -0.71 10.99 21.20
CA HIS A 123 0.27 11.15 22.28
C HIS A 123 -0.10 12.23 23.32
N GLU A 124 -1.03 13.12 23.01
CA GLU A 124 -1.55 14.15 23.91
C GLU A 124 -2.80 13.68 24.69
N GLY A 125 -3.29 12.47 24.42
CA GLY A 125 -4.53 11.94 24.98
C GLY A 125 -5.80 12.43 24.27
N SER A 126 -5.67 13.08 23.11
CA SER A 126 -6.80 13.55 22.30
C SER A 126 -7.35 12.44 21.42
N TYR A 127 -8.67 12.39 21.28
CA TYR A 127 -9.35 11.48 20.36
C TYR A 127 -9.19 11.98 18.92
N VAL A 128 -8.77 11.07 18.04
CA VAL A 128 -8.62 11.30 16.60
C VAL A 128 -9.51 10.30 15.86
N THR A 129 -10.40 10.84 15.03
CA THR A 129 -11.25 10.04 14.13
C THR A 129 -10.52 9.78 12.81
N LYS A 130 -10.99 8.82 12.03
CA LYS A 130 -10.49 8.57 10.66
C LYS A 130 -10.44 9.84 9.82
N GLU A 131 -11.55 10.58 9.77
CA GLU A 131 -11.64 11.78 8.93
C GLU A 131 -10.70 12.89 9.42
N MET A 132 -10.48 13.03 10.72
CA MET A 132 -9.49 13.98 11.26
C MET A 132 -8.06 13.61 10.83
N ASP A 133 -7.71 12.32 10.88
CA ASP A 133 -6.39 11.84 10.44
C ASP A 133 -6.20 12.05 8.92
N LEU A 134 -7.20 11.67 8.12
CA LEU A 134 -7.16 11.87 6.66
C LEU A 134 -7.07 13.35 6.30
N GLU A 135 -7.85 14.22 6.96
CA GLU A 135 -7.83 15.65 6.69
C GLU A 135 -6.49 16.29 7.07
N ALA A 136 -5.85 15.84 8.16
CA ALA A 136 -4.51 16.29 8.51
C ALA A 136 -3.48 15.97 7.42
N HIS A 137 -3.60 14.81 6.78
CA HIS A 137 -2.76 14.43 5.65
C HIS A 137 -3.15 15.19 4.36
N ARG A 138 -4.45 15.41 4.07
CA ARG A 138 -4.93 16.14 2.88
C ARG A 138 -4.48 17.61 2.90
N THR A 139 -4.62 18.28 4.04
CA THR A 139 -4.32 19.71 4.22
C THR A 139 -2.85 20.04 4.37
N LEU A 140 -1.96 19.03 4.37
CA LEU A 140 -0.55 19.18 4.75
C LEU A 140 -0.35 19.65 6.21
N ALA A 141 -1.40 19.61 7.04
CA ALA A 141 -1.26 19.93 8.46
C ALA A 141 -0.26 18.98 9.12
N VAL A 142 -0.18 17.73 8.68
CA VAL A 142 0.87 16.77 9.05
C VAL A 142 1.62 16.30 7.81
N ARG A 143 2.95 16.34 7.87
CA ARG A 143 3.84 15.83 6.84
C ARG A 143 5.00 15.08 7.45
N TYR A 144 5.01 13.76 7.29
CA TYR A 144 6.14 12.94 7.66
C TYR A 144 7.19 12.92 6.55
N THR A 145 8.44 13.25 6.90
CA THR A 145 9.60 13.05 6.02
C THR A 145 10.22 11.67 6.22
N LYS A 146 10.06 11.09 7.41
CA LYS A 146 10.55 9.76 7.75
C LYS A 146 9.61 9.08 8.71
N VAL A 147 9.22 7.86 8.36
CA VAL A 147 8.48 6.95 9.23
C VAL A 147 9.27 5.64 9.24
N SER A 148 9.69 5.18 10.41
CA SER A 148 10.37 3.88 10.52
C SER A 148 9.92 3.16 11.77
N SER A 149 9.60 1.88 11.62
CA SER A 149 9.14 1.02 12.70
C SER A 149 10.25 0.06 13.15
N THR A 150 10.33 -0.15 14.45
CA THR A 150 11.13 -1.18 15.11
C THR A 150 10.28 -1.90 16.15
N ASP A 151 10.76 -3.06 16.62
CA ASP A 151 10.17 -3.80 17.73
C ASP A 151 8.67 -4.14 17.51
N LEU A 152 8.29 -4.47 16.27
CA LEU A 152 6.93 -4.86 15.95
C LEU A 152 6.59 -6.18 16.66
N GLN A 153 5.64 -6.11 17.59
CA GLN A 153 5.02 -7.25 18.25
C GLN A 153 3.62 -7.45 17.69
N ILE A 154 3.29 -8.70 17.36
CA ILE A 154 1.98 -9.06 16.84
C ILE A 154 1.35 -10.08 17.77
N LYS A 155 0.14 -9.77 18.23
CA LYS A 155 -0.70 -10.66 19.00
C LYS A 155 -1.96 -10.99 18.20
N PRO A 156 -2.01 -12.14 17.52
CA PRO A 156 -3.18 -12.56 16.77
C PRO A 156 -4.43 -12.67 17.67
N THR A 157 -5.58 -12.32 17.12
CA THR A 157 -6.90 -12.55 17.73
C THR A 157 -7.71 -13.49 16.83
N LYS A 158 -8.96 -13.78 17.20
CA LYS A 158 -9.82 -14.68 16.41
C LYS A 158 -10.03 -14.18 14.97
N ASP A 159 -10.25 -12.87 14.84
CA ASP A 159 -10.70 -12.24 13.60
C ASP A 159 -9.80 -11.03 13.25
N GLY A 160 -8.53 -11.04 13.68
CA GLY A 160 -7.67 -9.86 13.63
C GLY A 160 -6.33 -10.02 14.35
N ALA A 161 -5.75 -8.89 14.77
CA ALA A 161 -4.55 -8.85 15.61
C ALA A 161 -4.43 -7.54 16.38
N VAL A 162 -3.69 -7.57 17.48
CA VAL A 162 -3.16 -6.36 18.13
C VAL A 162 -1.68 -6.24 17.77
N THR A 163 -1.30 -5.10 17.24
CA THR A 163 0.10 -4.77 16.92
C THR A 163 0.61 -3.74 17.91
N ILE A 164 1.86 -3.89 18.34
CA ILE A 164 2.56 -2.91 19.15
C ILE A 164 3.91 -2.67 18.47
N SER A 165 4.21 -1.43 18.12
CA SER A 165 5.47 -1.08 17.44
C SER A 165 6.03 0.22 17.96
N ARG A 166 7.36 0.32 17.93
CA ARG A 166 8.06 1.58 18.14
C ARG A 166 8.22 2.27 16.80
N ILE A 167 7.67 3.46 16.65
CA ILE A 167 7.71 4.24 15.43
C ILE A 167 8.49 5.52 15.68
N ARG A 168 9.57 5.69 14.91
CA ARG A 168 10.30 6.95 14.80
C ARG A 168 9.61 7.80 13.74
N LEU A 169 9.14 8.97 14.14
CA LEU A 169 8.54 9.96 13.26
C LEU A 169 9.45 11.18 13.14
N GLU A 170 9.72 11.59 11.91
CA GLU A 170 10.33 12.88 11.60
C GLU A 170 9.46 13.57 10.55
N GLY A 171 9.16 14.85 10.77
CA GLY A 171 8.21 15.57 9.93
C GLY A 171 7.92 16.98 10.40
N GLN A 172 6.78 17.51 9.96
CA GLN A 172 6.24 18.81 10.33
C GLN A 172 4.75 18.67 10.65
N GLU A 173 4.31 19.35 11.69
CA GLU A 173 2.91 19.57 12.02
C GLU A 173 2.66 21.07 12.08
N GLY A 174 2.00 21.62 11.06
CA GLY A 174 1.97 23.07 10.83
C GLY A 174 3.37 23.66 10.75
N ASP A 175 3.71 24.55 11.68
CA ASP A 175 5.04 25.18 11.80
C ASP A 175 6.00 24.42 12.74
N GLU A 176 5.50 23.42 13.47
CA GLU A 176 6.28 22.66 14.45
C GLU A 176 6.96 21.45 13.80
N LYS A 177 8.18 21.14 14.24
CA LYS A 177 8.89 19.95 13.77
C LYS A 177 8.53 18.76 14.63
N ILE A 178 8.04 17.71 13.99
CA ILE A 178 7.94 16.39 14.60
C ILE A 178 9.31 15.73 14.54
N SER A 179 9.86 15.35 15.69
CA SER A 179 11.01 14.45 15.76
C SER A 179 10.95 13.70 17.08
N GLY A 180 10.49 12.45 17.03
CA GLY A 180 10.24 11.67 18.24
C GLY A 180 10.11 10.18 17.97
N ASP A 181 10.25 9.42 19.05
CA ASP A 181 9.94 8.01 19.10
C ASP A 181 8.59 7.84 19.81
N PHE A 182 7.73 7.01 19.23
CA PHE A 182 6.38 6.77 19.72
C PHE A 182 6.15 5.27 19.83
N ILE A 183 5.39 4.83 20.83
CA ILE A 183 4.86 3.48 20.87
C ILE A 183 3.44 3.53 20.35
N TYR A 184 3.19 2.81 19.26
CA TYR A 184 1.86 2.63 18.71
C TYR A 184 1.31 1.29 19.15
N THR A 185 0.04 1.29 19.55
CA THR A 185 -0.78 0.09 19.72
C THR A 185 -1.94 0.21 18.74
N ARG A 186 -2.10 -0.75 17.82
CA ARG A 186 -3.24 -0.78 16.88
C ARG A 186 -3.98 -2.09 17.01
N VAL A 187 -5.30 -2.02 16.88
CA VAL A 187 -6.20 -3.18 16.85
C VAL A 187 -6.72 -3.32 15.44
N TRP A 188 -6.26 -4.37 14.78
CA TRP A 188 -6.69 -4.79 13.46
C TRP A 188 -7.83 -5.78 13.57
N GLN A 189 -8.85 -5.59 12.74
CA GLN A 189 -10.03 -6.42 12.68
C GLN A 189 -10.37 -6.69 11.22
N LEU A 190 -10.74 -7.94 10.90
CA LEU A 190 -11.28 -8.30 9.60
C LEU A 190 -12.72 -7.75 9.49
N ILE A 191 -12.93 -6.83 8.56
CA ILE A 191 -14.22 -6.21 8.23
C ILE A 191 -14.49 -6.50 6.76
N GLY A 192 -15.52 -7.32 6.50
CA GLY A 192 -15.73 -7.88 5.16
C GLY A 192 -14.57 -8.77 4.74
N GLU A 193 -13.82 -8.34 3.72
CA GLU A 193 -12.66 -9.06 3.18
C GLU A 193 -11.32 -8.36 3.48
N GLN A 194 -11.32 -7.28 4.26
CA GLN A 194 -10.15 -6.44 4.49
C GLN A 194 -9.86 -6.27 5.98
N TYR A 195 -8.58 -6.21 6.35
CA TYR A 195 -8.18 -5.85 7.70
C TYR A 195 -8.13 -4.33 7.85
N GLN A 196 -8.82 -3.82 8.86
CA GLN A 196 -8.86 -2.41 9.16
C GLN A 196 -8.50 -2.16 10.63
N VAL A 197 -7.86 -1.03 10.89
CA VAL A 197 -7.61 -0.53 12.22
C VAL A 197 -8.91 0.04 12.77
N ILE A 198 -9.44 -0.60 13.81
CA ILE A 198 -10.68 -0.17 14.49
C ILE A 198 -10.39 0.66 15.74
N ALA A 199 -9.20 0.49 16.32
CA ALA A 199 -8.76 1.26 17.48
C ALA A 199 -7.25 1.40 17.48
N GLY A 200 -6.76 2.49 18.05
CA GLY A 200 -5.34 2.66 18.28
C GLY A 200 -5.01 3.67 19.37
N HIS A 201 -3.77 3.62 19.81
CA HIS A 201 -3.19 4.54 20.76
C HIS A 201 -1.75 4.79 20.36
N CYS A 202 -1.27 6.02 20.49
CA CYS A 202 0.16 6.28 20.53
C CYS A 202 0.55 7.07 21.77
N SER A 203 1.74 6.77 22.29
CA SER A 203 2.38 7.53 23.37
C SER A 203 3.80 7.90 22.94
N MET A 204 4.24 9.10 23.28
CA MET A 204 5.64 9.49 23.10
C MET A 204 6.54 8.71 24.08
N LEU A 205 7.71 8.28 23.63
CA LEU A 205 8.73 7.59 24.42
C LEU A 205 9.68 8.58 25.13
#